data_AF-A0A925VV41-F1
#
_entry.id   AF-A0A925VV41-F1
#
_cell.length_a   1.000
_cell.length_b   1.000
_cell.length_c   1.000
_cell.angle_alpha   90.00
_cell.angle_beta   90.00
_cell.angle_gamma   90.00
#
_symmetry.space_group_name_H-M   'P 1'
#
loop_
_entity.id
_entity.type
_entity.pdbx_description
1 polymer ?
#
loop_
_entity_poly.entity_id
_entity_poly.type
_entity_poly.pdbx_seq_one_letter_code
_entity_poly.pdbx_strand_id
1 'polypeptide(L)' 'MRLVRHPVLCNYYVTYRCNARCSFCDIWEKPSPYIQLDDVARNLRDL' A
#
# COMPACT_ATOMS: atom_id res chain seq x y z
N MET A 1 -3.89 29.46 -1.05
CA MET A 1 -3.79 27.99 -1.00
C MET A 1 -4.43 27.51 0.28
N ARG A 2 -5.46 26.65 0.20
CA ARG A 2 -6.15 26.11 1.38
C ARG A 2 -5.40 24.86 1.84
N LEU A 3 -4.85 24.85 3.05
CA LEU A 3 -4.18 23.68 3.61
C LEU A 3 -5.23 22.62 3.95
N VAL A 4 -5.18 21.50 3.25
CA VAL A 4 -6.02 20.33 3.53
C VAL A 4 -5.33 19.51 4.63
N ARG A 5 -6.07 19.12 5.68
CA ARG A 5 -5.51 18.41 6.85
C ARG A 5 -5.42 16.89 6.67
N HIS A 6 -5.85 16.39 5.52
CA HIS A 6 -5.89 14.98 5.17
C HIS A 6 -5.25 14.77 3.79
N PRO A 7 -4.70 13.58 3.50
CA PRO A 7 -4.13 13.29 2.20
C PRO A 7 -5.17 13.46 1.08
N VAL A 8 -4.73 14.00 -0.05
CA VAL A 8 -5.56 14.12 -1.27
C VAL A 8 -5.58 12.80 -2.05
N LEU A 9 -4.49 12.02 -1.96
CA LEU A 9 -4.33 10.71 -2.56
C LEU A 9 -3.56 9.80 -1.61
N CYS A 10 -4.02 8.55 -1.47
CA CYS A 10 -3.33 7.52 -0.71
C CYS A 10 -3.26 6.23 -1.51
N ASN A 11 -2.06 5.64 -1.62
CA ASN A 11 -1.85 4.36 -2.28
C ASN A 11 -1.74 3.26 -1.22
N TYR A 12 -2.62 2.27 -1.31
CA TYR A 12 -2.66 1.17 -0.35
C TYR A 12 -2.19 -0.14 -0.99
N TYR A 13 -0.92 -0.48 -0.76
CA TYR A 13 -0.33 -1.73 -1.24
C TYR A 13 -0.71 -2.89 -0.31
N VAL A 14 -1.63 -3.74 -0.76
CA VAL A 14 -2.05 -4.94 -0.02
C VAL A 14 -1.03 -6.08 -0.09
N THR A 15 -0.11 -6.03 -1.05
CA THR A 15 0.96 -7.02 -1.26
C THR A 15 2.11 -6.40 -2.04
N TYR A 16 3.33 -6.87 -1.77
CA TYR A 16 4.52 -6.64 -2.59
C TYR A 16 4.93 -7.89 -3.37
N ARG A 17 4.16 -8.99 -3.28
CA ARG A 17 4.38 -10.16 -4.14
C ARG A 17 4.10 -9.78 -5.59
N CYS A 18 5.09 -10.01 -6.46
CA CYS A 18 4.97 -9.77 -7.88
C CYS A 18 5.62 -10.92 -8.64
N ASN A 19 5.01 -11.34 -9.76
CA ASN A 19 5.54 -12.42 -10.59
C ASN A 19 6.59 -11.93 -11.61
N ALA A 20 6.86 -10.63 -11.66
CA ALA A 20 7.87 -10.01 -12.52
C ALA A 20 9.08 -9.54 -11.68
N ARG A 21 10.27 -9.61 -12.26
CA ARG A 21 11.52 -9.09 -11.69
C ARG A 21 12.07 -7.99 -12.58
N CYS A 22 11.44 -6.82 -12.50
CA CYS A 22 11.80 -5.68 -13.34
C CYS A 22 13.14 -5.09 -12.89
N SER A 23 13.93 -4.55 -13.83
CA SER A 23 15.20 -3.87 -13.53
C SER A 23 15.03 -2.48 -12.92
N PHE A 24 13.82 -1.90 -12.99
CA PHE A 24 13.52 -0.55 -12.55
C PHE A 24 12.67 -0.48 -11.27
N CYS A 25 12.17 -1.61 -10.76
CA CYS A 25 11.39 -1.64 -9.52
C CYS A 25 11.93 -2.69 -8.55
N ASP A 26 11.78 -2.40 -7.26
CA ASP A 26 12.28 -3.19 -6.14
C ASP A 26 11.14 -3.92 -5.38
N ILE A 27 9.91 -3.88 -5.90
CA ILE A 27 8.71 -4.36 -5.19
C ILE A 27 8.83 -5.86 -4.86
N TRP A 28 9.28 -6.66 -5.84
CA TRP A 28 9.38 -8.11 -5.69
C TRP A 28 10.43 -8.56 -4.66
N GLU A 29 11.37 -7.68 -4.29
CA GLU A 29 12.41 -7.95 -3.30
C GLU A 29 11.93 -7.69 -1.86
N LYS A 30 10.83 -6.95 -1.69
CA LYS A 30 10.32 -6.55 -0.38
C LYS A 30 9.60 -7.70 0.32
N PRO A 31 9.76 -7.85 1.65
CA PRO A 31 8.98 -8.82 2.41
C PRO A 31 7.49 -8.48 2.30
N SER A 32 6.66 -9.48 1.98
CA SER A 32 5.23 -9.31 1.79
C SER A 32 4.43 -10.35 2.60
N PRO A 33 4.19 -10.08 3.89
CA PRO A 33 3.23 -10.86 4.67
C PRO A 33 1.83 -10.75 4.07
N TYR A 34 0.98 -11.74 4.34
CA TYR A 34 -0.42 -11.69 3.90
C TYR A 34 -1.21 -10.74 4.80
N ILE A 35 -1.80 -9.72 4.18
CA ILE A 35 -2.77 -8.83 4.85
C ILE A 35 -4.00 -9.63 5.29
N GLN A 36 -4.55 -9.33 6.46
CA GLN A 36 -5.82 -9.88 6.91
C GLN A 36 -6.97 -8.94 6.51
N LEU A 37 -8.17 -9.48 6.30
CA LEU A 37 -9.35 -8.69 5.94
C LEU A 37 -9.68 -7.63 7.00
N ASP A 38 -9.50 -7.97 8.28
CA ASP A 38 -9.71 -7.04 9.39
C ASP A 38 -8.73 -5.86 9.36
N ASP A 39 -7.50 -6.10 8.93
CA ASP A 39 -6.50 -5.04 8.76
C ASP A 39 -6.89 -4.10 7.62
N VAL A 40 -7.35 -4.64 6.49
CA VAL A 40 -7.86 -3.84 5.36
C VAL A 40 -9.02 -2.96 5.83
N ALA A 41 -10.00 -3.55 6.51
CA ALA A 41 -11.19 -2.83 6.96
C ALA A 41 -10.84 -1.72 7.96
N ARG A 42 -9.88 -1.96 8.87
CA ARG A 42 -9.39 -0.96 9.82
C ARG A 42 -8.65 0.15 9.10
N ASN A 43 -7.66 -0.19 8.28
CA ASN A 43 -6.83 0.80 7.58
C ASN A 43 -7.68 1.72 6.70
N LEU A 44 -8.68 1.21 5.98
CA LEU A 44 -9.58 2.03 5.15
C LEU A 44 -10.43 3.03 5.95
N ARG A 45 -10.72 2.75 7.22
CA ARG A 45 -11.43 3.70 8.11
C ARG A 45 -10.50 4.77 8.69
N ASP A 46 -9.22 4.44 8.81
CA ASP A 46 -8.20 5.31 9.41
C ASP A 46 -7.55 6.28 8.38
N LEU A 47 -7.85 6.11 7.08
CA LEU A 47 -7.41 6.97 5.97
C LEU A 47 -8.17 8.30 5.92
#